data_AF-A0A352IKH8-F1
#
_entry.id   AF-A0A352IKH8-F1
#
_cell.length_a   1.000
_cell.length_b   1.000
_cell.length_c   1.000
_cell.angle_alpha   90.00
_cell.angle_beta   90.00
_cell.angle_gamma   90.00
#
_symmetry.space_group_name_H-M   'P 1'
#
loop_
_entity.id
_entity.type
_entity.pdbx_description
1 polymer ?
#
loop_
_entity_poly.entity_id
_entity_poly.type
_entity_poly.pdbx_seq_one_letter_code
_entity_poly.pdbx_strand_id
1 'polypeptide(L)'
;MNEISVSKLYSHRPVLQIEAAGFEVLPGLLDTFLFALKENKKESSKKILQLIPEEYKFDYEGQPYDAIMSITTYISGMTDKFAVDTFRNIRGIQLPNY
;
A
#
# COMPACT_ATOMS: atom_id res chain seq x y z
N MET A 1 24.06 7.29 -28.07
CA MET A 1 22.79 7.85 -27.53
C MET A 1 22.43 7.02 -26.32
N ASN A 2 22.67 7.46 -25.08
CA ASN A 2 21.60 8.06 -24.28
C ASN A 2 22.07 8.73 -22.96
N GLU A 3 23.34 9.09 -22.77
CA GLU A 3 23.77 9.72 -21.51
C GLU A 3 23.14 11.11 -21.28
N ILE A 4 22.83 11.84 -22.36
CA ILE A 4 22.21 13.18 -22.27
C ILE A 4 20.72 13.10 -21.88
N SER A 5 20.03 12.00 -22.23
CA SER A 5 18.62 11.81 -21.88
C SER A 5 18.45 11.49 -20.39
N VAL A 6 19.42 10.84 -19.77
CA VAL A 6 19.39 10.52 -18.32
C VAL A 6 19.46 11.81 -17.49
N SER A 7 20.40 12.72 -17.77
CA SER A 7 20.61 13.88 -16.89
C SER A 7 19.44 14.89 -16.88
N LYS A 8 18.74 15.05 -18.01
CA LYS A 8 17.58 15.97 -18.11
C LYS A 8 16.24 15.34 -17.71
N LEU A 9 16.09 14.02 -17.82
CA LEU A 9 14.85 13.32 -17.47
C LEU A 9 14.74 13.03 -15.96
N TYR A 10 15.84 12.66 -15.30
CA TYR A 10 15.87 12.44 -13.83
C TYR A 10 15.80 13.74 -13.02
N SER A 11 16.12 14.88 -13.63
CA SER A 11 16.03 16.21 -12.98
C SER A 11 14.67 16.87 -13.13
N HIS A 12 13.70 16.19 -13.77
CA HIS A 12 12.35 16.70 -13.92
C HIS A 12 11.56 16.43 -12.64
N ARG A 13 11.25 17.49 -11.89
CA ARG A 13 10.49 17.44 -10.62
C ARG A 13 9.34 16.42 -10.56
N PRO A 14 8.52 16.22 -11.62
CA PRO A 14 7.45 15.23 -11.60
C PRO A 14 7.92 13.78 -11.37
N VAL A 15 9.05 13.37 -11.96
CA VAL A 15 9.56 12.00 -11.82
C VAL A 15 10.02 11.76 -10.39
N LEU A 16 10.78 12.69 -9.82
CA LEU A 16 11.22 12.62 -8.42
C LEU A 16 10.04 12.60 -7.44
N GLN A 17 8.96 13.33 -7.73
CA GLN A 17 7.75 13.31 -6.91
C GLN A 17 7.03 11.95 -6.96
N ILE A 18 6.99 11.31 -8.14
CA ILE A 18 6.41 9.97 -8.29
C ILE A 18 7.25 8.93 -7.52
N GLU A 19 8.56 8.94 -7.71
CA GLU A 19 9.47 8.03 -7.00
C GLU A 19 9.39 8.22 -5.48
N ALA A 20 9.42 9.47 -5.00
CA ALA A 20 9.28 9.80 -3.58
C ALA A 20 7.94 9.33 -3.01
N ALA A 21 6.83 9.47 -3.76
CA ALA A 21 5.54 8.96 -3.33
C ALA A 21 5.55 7.42 -3.22
N GLY A 22 6.25 6.72 -4.12
CA GLY A 22 6.41 5.26 -4.05
C GLY A 22 7.08 4.78 -2.75
N PHE A 23 8.08 5.52 -2.26
CA PHE A 23 8.77 5.22 -0.99
C PHE A 23 7.90 5.43 0.26
N GLU A 24 6.81 6.20 0.17
CA GLU A 24 5.88 6.41 1.28
C GLU A 24 4.66 5.49 1.19
N VAL A 25 4.11 5.34 -0.01
CA VAL A 25 2.84 4.64 -0.24
C VAL A 25 2.96 3.15 0.06
N LEU A 26 3.93 2.46 -0.54
CA LEU A 26 4.01 1.00 -0.38
C LEU A 26 4.37 0.58 1.05
N PRO A 27 5.40 1.17 1.71
CA PRO A 27 5.68 0.85 3.10
C PRO A 27 4.52 1.23 4.02
N GLY A 28 3.89 2.38 3.80
CA GLY A 28 2.75 2.81 4.60
C GLY A 28 1.53 1.90 4.48
N LEU A 29 1.24 1.36 3.29
CA LEU A 29 0.20 0.35 3.10
C LEU A 29 0.56 -0.96 3.81
N LEU A 30 1.78 -1.47 3.62
CA LEU A 30 2.26 -2.68 4.27
C LEU A 30 2.17 -2.56 5.80
N ASP A 31 2.71 -1.49 6.37
CA ASP A 31 2.65 -1.24 7.81
C ASP A 31 1.21 -1.21 8.32
N THR A 32 0.31 -0.53 7.60
CA THR A 32 -1.10 -0.42 8.01
C THR A 32 -1.80 -1.78 8.02
N PHE A 33 -1.67 -2.56 6.94
CA PHE A 33 -2.35 -3.84 6.83
C PHE A 33 -1.71 -4.92 7.70
N LEU A 34 -0.38 -4.99 7.80
CA LEU A 34 0.31 -5.94 8.66
C LEU A 34 0.08 -5.65 10.14
N PHE A 35 0.02 -4.37 10.53
CA PHE A 35 -0.37 -3.99 11.88
C PHE A 35 -1.81 -4.40 12.18
N ALA A 36 -2.74 -4.14 11.25
CA ALA A 36 -4.13 -4.54 11.42
C ALA A 36 -4.29 -6.06 11.52
N LEU A 37 -3.52 -6.81 10.73
CA LEU A 37 -3.47 -8.27 10.75
C LEU A 37 -3.00 -8.80 12.11
N LYS A 38 -1.90 -8.24 12.65
CA LYS A 38 -1.35 -8.62 13.96
C LYS A 38 -2.26 -8.21 15.12
N GLU A 39 -2.86 -7.03 15.04
CA GLU A 39 -3.70 -6.43 16.09
C GLU A 39 -5.20 -6.58 15.76
N ASN A 40 -5.59 -7.75 15.23
CA ASN A 40 -6.94 -8.01 14.69
C ASN A 40 -8.08 -7.90 15.72
N LYS A 41 -7.76 -7.84 17.02
CA LYS A 41 -8.73 -7.65 18.12
C LYS A 41 -9.24 -6.21 18.21
N LYS A 42 -8.50 -5.22 17.67
CA LYS A 42 -8.93 -3.81 17.65
C LYS A 42 -10.01 -3.59 16.60
N GLU A 43 -11.04 -2.83 16.94
CA GLU A 43 -12.11 -2.48 15.98
C GLU A 43 -11.57 -1.71 14.77
N SER A 44 -10.60 -0.82 14.96
CA SER A 44 -9.93 -0.12 13.85
C SER A 44 -9.22 -1.09 12.91
N SER A 45 -8.49 -2.07 13.45
CA SER A 45 -7.83 -3.11 12.66
C SER A 45 -8.84 -3.93 11.85
N LYS A 46 -9.95 -4.33 12.47
CA LYS A 46 -11.02 -5.05 11.75
C LYS A 46 -11.58 -4.24 10.58
N LYS A 47 -11.79 -2.94 10.76
CA LYS A 47 -12.24 -2.04 9.69
C LYS A 47 -11.23 -1.93 8.56
N ILE A 48 -9.94 -1.85 8.87
CA ILE A 48 -8.87 -1.86 7.86
C ILE A 48 -8.87 -3.19 7.09
N LEU A 49 -8.95 -4.33 7.78
CA LEU A 49 -8.94 -5.64 7.14
C LEU A 49 -10.18 -5.90 6.27
N GLN A 50 -11.30 -5.22 6.53
CA GLN A 50 -12.49 -5.26 5.68
C GLN A 50 -12.27 -4.65 4.29
N LEU A 51 -11.23 -3.84 4.09
CA LEU A 51 -10.88 -3.25 2.79
C LEU A 51 -10.18 -4.22 1.85
N ILE A 52 -9.81 -5.39 2.35
CA ILE A 52 -9.12 -6.44 1.57
C ILE A 52 -10.18 -7.40 0.99
N PRO A 53 -10.04 -7.84 -0.27
CA PRO A 53 -10.88 -8.89 -0.83
C PRO A 53 -10.81 -10.20 -0.01
N GLU A 54 -11.89 -10.97 0.01
CA GLU A 54 -12.00 -12.19 0.83
C GLU A 54 -10.93 -13.23 0.49
N GLU A 55 -10.53 -13.34 -0.77
CA GLU A 55 -9.51 -14.29 -1.23
C GLU A 55 -8.12 -14.05 -0.62
N TYR A 56 -7.86 -12.86 -0.08
CA TYR A 56 -6.60 -12.54 0.58
C TYR A 56 -6.67 -12.61 2.11
N LYS A 57 -7.82 -12.97 2.69
CA LYS A 57 -7.98 -13.05 4.15
C LYS A 57 -7.58 -14.43 4.67
N PHE A 58 -6.56 -14.43 5.53
CA PHE A 58 -6.09 -15.62 6.25
C PHE A 58 -6.07 -15.33 7.76
N ASP A 59 -6.23 -16.38 8.56
CA ASP A 59 -6.10 -16.27 10.01
C ASP A 59 -4.63 -16.12 10.41
N TYR A 60 -4.30 -14.99 11.04
CA TYR A 60 -2.95 -14.73 11.51
C TYR A 60 -2.53 -15.63 12.69
N GLU A 61 -3.46 -16.00 13.58
CA GLU A 61 -3.10 -16.80 14.77
C GLU A 61 -2.75 -18.25 14.39
N GLY A 62 -3.46 -18.84 13.42
CA GLY A 62 -3.14 -20.19 12.91
C GLY A 62 -2.11 -20.24 11.78
N GLN A 63 -2.04 -19.20 10.93
CA GLN A 63 -1.25 -19.23 9.69
C GLN A 63 -0.50 -17.90 9.44
N PRO A 64 0.43 -17.49 10.33
CA PRO A 64 1.05 -16.17 10.26
C PRO A 64 1.85 -15.94 8.97
N TYR A 65 2.52 -16.97 8.45
CA TYR A 65 3.27 -16.88 7.19
C TYR A 65 2.33 -16.63 6.01
N ASP A 66 1.30 -17.47 5.85
CA ASP A 66 0.34 -17.38 4.75
C ASP A 66 -0.40 -16.04 4.79
N ALA A 67 -0.75 -15.57 5.99
CA ALA A 67 -1.42 -14.30 6.18
C ALA A 67 -0.54 -13.10 5.79
N ILE A 68 0.73 -13.07 6.21
CA ILE A 68 1.66 -12.00 5.79
C ILE A 68 1.91 -12.05 4.28
N MET A 69 2.13 -13.25 3.73
CA MET A 69 2.36 -13.46 2.30
C MET A 69 1.16 -13.00 1.47
N SER A 70 -0.05 -13.32 1.92
CA SER A 70 -1.30 -12.93 1.25
C SER A 70 -1.48 -11.41 1.21
N ILE A 71 -1.27 -10.71 2.33
CA ILE A 71 -1.29 -9.23 2.38
C ILE A 71 -0.24 -8.63 1.44
N THR A 72 0.96 -9.18 1.44
CA THR A 72 2.06 -8.70 0.58
C THR A 72 1.71 -8.91 -0.89
N THR A 73 1.11 -10.05 -1.23
CA THR A 73 0.62 -10.37 -2.58
C THR A 73 -0.47 -9.40 -3.02
N TYR A 74 -1.43 -9.09 -2.14
CA TYR A 74 -2.48 -8.11 -2.41
C TYR A 74 -1.90 -6.71 -2.71
N ILE A 75 -0.98 -6.23 -1.88
CA ILE A 75 -0.37 -4.90 -2.03
C ILE A 75 0.53 -4.83 -3.27
N SER A 76 1.33 -5.86 -3.52
CA SER A 76 2.19 -5.92 -4.72
C SER A 76 1.39 -6.05 -6.03
N GLY A 77 0.17 -6.58 -5.97
CA GLY A 77 -0.74 -6.66 -7.12
C GLY A 77 -1.48 -5.35 -7.44
N MET A 78 -1.31 -4.29 -6.63
CA MET A 78 -1.96 -3.01 -6.88
C MET A 78 -1.33 -2.27 -8.07
N THR A 79 -2.17 -1.57 -8.84
CA THR A 79 -1.67 -0.54 -9.78
C THR A 79 -1.26 0.71 -9.00
N ASP A 80 -0.35 1.51 -9.55
CA ASP A 80 0.11 2.77 -8.92
C ASP A 80 -1.04 3.65 -8.46
N LYS A 81 -2.04 3.85 -9.34
CA LYS A 81 -3.23 4.66 -9.02
C LYS A 81 -3.99 4.07 -7.84
N PHE A 82 -4.24 2.77 -7.85
CA PHE A 82 -5.00 2.11 -6.80
C PHE A 82 -4.27 2.14 -5.45
N ALA A 83 -2.95 1.93 -5.43
CA ALA A 83 -2.14 2.02 -4.22
C ALA A 83 -2.16 3.44 -3.62
N VAL A 84 -1.94 4.46 -4.46
CA VAL A 84 -1.96 5.86 -4.04
C VAL A 84 -3.33 6.28 -3.52
N ASP A 85 -4.41 5.94 -4.23
CA ASP A 85 -5.78 6.27 -3.82
C ASP A 85 -6.14 5.56 -2.50
N THR A 86 -5.79 4.29 -2.36
CA THR A 86 -5.99 3.52 -1.13
C THR A 86 -5.24 4.13 0.05
N PHE A 87 -3.97 4.50 -0.14
CA PHE A 87 -3.14 5.12 0.89
C PHE A 87 -3.73 6.45 1.35
N ARG A 88 -4.14 7.32 0.42
CA ARG A 88 -4.77 8.61 0.75
C ARG A 88 -6.07 8.43 1.51
N ASN A 89 -6.91 7.47 1.09
CA ASN A 89 -8.17 7.17 1.77
C ASN A 89 -7.96 6.70 3.20
N ILE A 90 -7.03 5.74 3.41
CA ILE A 90 -6.71 5.21 4.73
C ILE A 90 -6.12 6.29 5.65
N ARG A 91 -5.32 7.20 5.11
CA ARG A 91 -4.69 8.29 5.87
C ARG A 91 -5.62 9.50 6.08
N GLY A 92 -6.85 9.46 5.55
CA GLY A 92 -7.80 10.57 5.63
C GLY A 92 -7.38 11.81 4.86
N ILE A 93 -6.46 11.66 3.88
CA ILE A 93 -6.00 12.74 3.00
C ILE A 93 -7.08 13.06 1.95
N GLN A 94 -7.79 12.01 1.51
CA GLN A 94 -8.91 12.07 0.59
C GLN A 94 -9.99 11.14 1.14
N LEU A 95 -11.26 11.45 0.91
CA LEU A 95 -12.36 10.55 1.25
C LEU A 95 -13.07 10.12 -0.04
N PRO A 96 -13.60 8.89 -0.10
CA PRO A 96 -14.42 8.48 -1.22
C PRO A 96 -15.60 9.45 -1.34
N ASN A 97 -15.68 10.17 -2.47
CA ASN A 97 -16.72 11.15 -2.81
C ASN A 97 -16.60 12.56 -2.19
N TYR A 98 -15.43 12.94 -1.66
CA TYR A 98 -15.11 14.32 -1.27
C TYR A 98 -13.79 14.81 -1.88
#